data_AF-A0AAU2BZD5-F1
#
_entry.id   AF-A0AAU2BZD5-F1
#
_cell.length_a   1.000
_cell.length_b   1.000
_cell.length_c   1.000
_cell.angle_alpha   90.00
_cell.angle_beta   90.00
_cell.angle_gamma   90.00
#
_symmetry.space_group_name_H-M   'P 1'
#
loop_
_entity.id
_entity.type
_entity.pdbx_description
1 polymer ?
#
loop_
_entity_poly.entity_id
_entity_poly.type
_entity_poly.pdbx_seq_one_letter_code
_entity_poly.pdbx_strand_id
1 'polypeptide(L)'
;MPRQQDQEPVSPRDHKVRVHRHWPDSLLDEMSPAPFFLVETWGPHDNAGDLASCTPETCRRWVEAALAYAGAVDAVSAELVAAHQGVGSVPRWRYVAERRALRAWGRVRVRYEQTVREAGEAYQPVSREIWHAVWAEHDRAGLRAREDAREEAQARRRAAELAERPIWGWSVVTRKKWSTAYVFRHDVPHSDERVSATRQDRPCVNLPELRQALRDLHPDRLHWDDAALAETERELGGVSFERCWRELFGEDHATFTSLPPPSPPTRRPTDRGNPSGGSATSGTGGYGSGFSSGGSGGGY
;
A
#
# COMPACT_ATOMS: atom_id res chain seq x y z
N MET A 1 -4.61 8.07 24.09
CA MET A 1 -3.22 7.57 23.97
C MET A 1 -3.24 6.06 23.85
N PRO A 2 -2.50 5.47 22.91
CA PRO A 2 -2.44 4.03 22.74
C PRO A 2 -1.88 3.44 24.03
N ARG A 3 -2.76 2.85 24.84
CA ARG A 3 -2.31 2.00 25.93
C ARG A 3 -1.86 0.73 25.25
N GLN A 4 -0.63 0.32 25.55
CA GLN A 4 -0.07 -0.98 25.24
C GLN A 4 -0.87 -2.05 26.04
N GLN A 5 -2.16 -2.19 25.75
CA GLN A 5 -2.97 -3.27 26.25
C GLN A 5 -2.46 -4.53 25.54
N ASP A 6 -1.99 -5.44 26.38
CA ASP A 6 -1.55 -6.79 26.07
C ASP A 6 -0.10 -6.89 25.56
N GLN A 7 0.80 -7.02 26.55
CA GLN A 7 2.22 -7.33 26.40
C GLN A 7 2.42 -8.70 25.73
N GLU A 8 2.32 -8.77 24.41
CA GLU A 8 3.18 -9.67 23.66
C GLU A 8 4.55 -9.00 23.49
N PRO A 9 5.67 -9.67 23.80
CA PRO A 9 6.99 -9.09 23.59
C PRO A 9 7.19 -8.79 22.11
N VAL A 10 7.34 -7.49 21.78
CA VAL A 10 7.64 -7.02 20.41
C VAL A 10 8.90 -7.70 19.90
N SER A 11 8.69 -8.75 19.11
CA SER A 11 9.74 -9.57 18.54
C SER A 11 9.77 -9.35 17.04
N PRO A 12 10.90 -8.93 16.46
CA PRO A 12 11.01 -8.78 15.02
C PRO A 12 10.74 -10.14 14.35
N ARG A 13 9.79 -10.17 13.42
CA ARG A 13 9.60 -11.33 12.54
C ARG A 13 10.49 -11.14 11.33
N ASP A 14 11.32 -12.13 11.02
CA ASP A 14 12.29 -12.07 9.92
C ASP A 14 13.20 -10.82 9.95
N HIS A 15 13.60 -10.40 11.15
CA HIS A 15 14.38 -9.17 11.39
C HIS A 15 13.66 -7.87 10.99
N LYS A 16 12.32 -7.88 10.88
CA LYS A 16 11.50 -6.72 10.53
C LYS A 16 10.42 -6.41 11.55
N VAL A 17 10.15 -5.12 11.70
CA VAL A 17 9.09 -4.56 12.54
C VAL A 17 8.28 -3.53 11.77
N ARG A 18 7.06 -3.28 12.26
CA ARG A 18 6.24 -2.16 11.81
C ARG A 18 6.40 -0.98 12.74
N VAL A 19 6.54 0.19 12.14
CA VAL A 19 6.78 1.44 12.83
C VAL A 19 5.68 2.43 12.46
N HIS A 20 5.12 3.07 13.48
CA HIS A 20 4.01 4.00 13.37
C HIS A 20 4.45 5.36 13.88
N ARG A 21 4.21 6.40 13.11
CA ARG A 21 4.54 7.77 13.52
C ARG A 21 3.34 8.38 14.25
N HIS A 22 3.56 8.80 15.49
CA HIS A 22 2.57 9.43 16.35
C HIS A 22 2.92 10.89 16.62
N TRP A 23 1.87 11.68 16.79
CA TRP A 23 1.94 13.10 17.13
C TRP A 23 1.31 13.30 18.51
N PRO A 24 2.06 13.78 19.50
CA PRO A 24 1.46 14.19 20.77
C PRO A 24 0.55 15.40 20.55
N ASP A 25 -0.49 15.52 21.38
CA ASP A 25 -1.39 16.67 21.34
C ASP A 25 -0.60 17.96 21.66
N SER A 26 -0.69 18.95 20.78
CA SER A 26 -0.16 20.28 21.05
C SER A 26 -1.13 21.01 21.98
N LEU A 27 -0.73 21.15 23.25
CA LEU A 27 -1.53 21.83 24.28
C LEU A 27 -1.24 23.33 24.38
N LEU A 28 -0.20 23.81 23.68
CA LEU A 28 0.23 25.21 23.68
C LEU A 28 0.53 25.62 22.22
N ASP A 29 -0.12 26.68 21.72
CA ASP A 29 -0.03 27.12 20.33
C ASP A 29 1.42 27.39 19.85
N GLU A 30 2.32 27.77 20.75
CA GLU A 30 3.73 28.09 20.46
C GLU A 30 4.64 26.84 20.49
N MET A 31 4.12 25.67 20.88
CA MET A 31 4.90 24.44 21.04
C MET A 31 4.24 23.25 20.35
N SER A 32 4.90 22.75 19.31
CA SER A 32 4.57 21.47 18.68
C SER A 32 5.53 20.39 19.19
N PRO A 33 5.07 19.44 20.03
CA PRO A 33 5.90 18.31 20.45
C PRO A 33 6.44 17.56 19.22
N ALA A 34 7.68 17.10 19.31
CA ALA A 34 8.27 16.32 18.24
C ALA A 34 7.47 15.00 18.03
N PRO A 35 7.23 14.58 16.79
CA PRO A 35 6.62 13.28 16.55
C PRO A 35 7.54 12.16 17.04
N PHE A 36 6.93 11.10 17.53
CA PHE A 36 7.65 9.90 17.96
C PHE A 36 7.21 8.68 17.18
N PHE A 37 8.06 7.66 17.18
CA PHE A 37 7.79 6.40 16.51
C PHE A 37 7.46 5.32 17.54
N LEU A 38 6.29 4.70 17.40
CA LEU A 38 5.91 3.52 18.15
C LEU A 38 6.20 2.28 17.29
N VAL A 39 6.82 1.27 17.90
CA VAL A 39 7.08 -0.01 17.25
C VAL A 39 6.03 -1.00 17.75
N GLU A 40 5.22 -1.53 16.84
CA GLU A 40 4.12 -2.43 17.16
C GLU A 40 4.45 -3.89 16.78
N THR A 41 3.89 -4.83 17.55
CA THR A 41 3.87 -6.25 17.17
C THR A 41 3.02 -6.43 15.93
N TRP A 42 3.38 -7.40 15.10
CA TRP A 42 2.64 -7.73 13.88
C TRP A 42 1.22 -8.24 14.22
N GLY A 43 0.23 -7.36 14.19
CA GLY A 43 -1.18 -7.72 14.21
C GLY A 43 -1.69 -8.17 12.83
N PRO A 44 -2.66 -9.10 12.76
CA PRO A 44 -3.23 -9.58 11.49
C PRO A 44 -4.01 -8.51 10.70
N HIS A 45 -4.27 -7.34 11.30
CA HIS A 45 -5.00 -6.24 10.68
C HIS A 45 -4.18 -4.96 10.50
N ASP A 46 -2.93 -4.94 10.98
CA ASP A 46 -2.09 -3.73 10.95
C ASP A 46 -1.35 -3.64 9.63
N ASN A 47 -2.05 -3.26 8.57
CA ASN A 47 -1.42 -2.94 7.29
C ASN A 47 -0.87 -1.51 7.23
N ALA A 48 -1.23 -0.66 8.19
CA ALA A 48 -0.88 0.75 8.20
C ALA A 48 0.37 1.01 9.06
N GLY A 49 1.56 0.78 8.52
CA GLY A 49 2.83 1.08 9.20
C GLY A 49 4.03 0.92 8.29
N ASP A 50 5.08 1.70 8.54
CA ASP A 50 6.33 1.63 7.77
C ASP A 50 7.16 0.42 8.22
N LEU A 51 7.80 -0.26 7.27
CA LEU A 51 8.68 -1.38 7.59
C LEU A 51 10.07 -0.89 7.96
N ALA A 52 10.61 -1.39 9.06
CA ALA A 52 11.99 -1.17 9.46
C ALA A 52 12.68 -2.51 9.75
N SER A 53 13.93 -2.62 9.32
CA SER A 53 14.79 -3.77 9.66
C SER A 53 15.55 -3.48 10.95
N CYS A 54 15.50 -4.41 11.91
CA CYS A 54 16.20 -4.27 13.20
C CYS A 54 16.49 -5.63 13.85
N THR A 55 17.48 -5.67 14.73
CA THR A 55 17.71 -6.82 15.62
C THR A 55 16.70 -6.81 16.78
N PRO A 56 16.49 -7.95 17.48
CA PRO A 56 15.62 -7.99 18.66
C PRO A 56 16.05 -7.01 19.76
N GLU A 57 17.35 -6.85 19.99
CA GLU A 57 17.90 -5.92 21.00
C GLU A 57 17.62 -4.47 20.60
N THR A 58 17.80 -4.16 19.31
CA THR A 58 17.52 -2.83 18.76
C THR A 58 16.03 -2.51 18.87
N CYS A 59 15.16 -3.46 18.54
CA CYS A 59 13.71 -3.34 18.68
C CYS A 59 13.30 -3.01 20.12
N ARG A 60 13.80 -3.78 21.10
CA ARG A 60 13.51 -3.53 22.52
C ARG A 60 13.92 -2.12 22.95
N ARG A 61 15.13 -1.69 22.60
CA ARG A 61 15.62 -0.34 22.89
C ARG A 61 14.74 0.75 22.26
N TRP A 62 14.28 0.54 21.03
CA TRP A 62 13.38 1.48 20.36
C TRP A 62 12.03 1.59 21.05
N VAL A 63 11.44 0.45 21.44
CA VAL A 63 10.19 0.39 22.21
C VAL A 63 10.34 1.10 23.55
N GLU A 64 11.38 0.78 24.31
CA GLU A 64 11.65 1.38 25.62
C GLU A 64 11.79 2.90 25.54
N ALA A 65 12.55 3.40 24.57
CA ALA A 65 12.73 4.84 24.35
C ALA A 65 11.44 5.54 23.92
N ALA A 66 10.63 4.92 23.06
CA ALA A 66 9.34 5.46 22.63
C ALA A 66 8.34 5.55 23.79
N LEU A 67 8.27 4.50 24.62
CA LEU A 67 7.42 4.46 25.81
C LEU A 67 7.89 5.47 26.87
N ALA A 68 9.19 5.62 27.06
CA ALA A 68 9.74 6.63 27.97
C ALA A 68 9.37 8.05 27.52
N TYR A 69 9.50 8.35 26.23
CA TYR A 69 9.08 9.63 25.65
C TYR A 69 7.58 9.88 25.84
N ALA A 70 6.75 8.94 25.39
CA ALA A 70 5.28 9.05 25.48
C ALA A 70 4.83 9.21 26.93
N GLY A 71 5.37 8.42 27.85
CA GLY A 71 5.07 8.51 29.28
C GLY A 71 5.44 9.86 29.90
N ALA A 72 6.59 10.43 29.55
CA ALA A 72 7.01 11.75 30.04
C ALA A 72 6.07 12.86 29.54
N VAL A 73 5.75 12.85 28.24
CA VAL A 73 4.86 13.85 27.63
C VAL A 73 3.44 13.72 28.16
N ASP A 74 2.91 12.51 28.30
CA ASP A 74 1.56 12.27 28.82
C ASP A 74 1.42 12.72 30.28
N ALA A 75 2.39 12.42 31.13
CA ALA A 75 2.37 12.80 32.53
C ALA A 75 2.33 14.33 32.70
N VAL A 76 3.21 15.05 31.99
CA VAL A 76 3.27 16.51 32.11
C VAL A 76 2.10 17.21 31.39
N SER A 77 1.55 16.60 30.34
CA SER A 77 0.31 17.04 29.69
C SER A 77 -0.88 16.95 30.65
N ALA A 78 -1.01 15.85 31.38
CA ALA A 78 -2.06 15.68 32.39
C ALA A 78 -1.95 16.72 33.52
N GLU A 79 -0.73 17.01 33.99
CA GLU A 79 -0.49 18.10 34.96
C GLU A 79 -0.94 19.46 34.42
N LEU A 80 -0.61 19.78 33.17
CA LEU A 80 -0.96 21.05 32.54
C LEU A 80 -2.49 21.21 32.41
N VAL A 81 -3.18 20.16 31.96
CA VAL A 81 -4.64 20.14 31.84
C VAL A 81 -5.29 20.33 33.21
N ALA A 82 -4.83 19.59 34.23
CA ALA A 82 -5.36 19.71 35.60
C ALA A 82 -5.13 21.12 36.18
N ALA A 83 -3.94 21.70 35.96
CA ALA A 83 -3.63 23.05 36.41
C ALA A 83 -4.51 24.11 35.70
N HIS A 84 -4.77 23.94 34.41
CA HIS A 84 -5.64 24.84 33.64
C HIS A 84 -7.09 24.78 34.12
N GLN A 85 -7.62 23.57 34.37
CA GLN A 85 -8.94 23.37 34.98
C GLN A 85 -9.02 23.97 36.40
N GLY A 86 -7.94 23.85 37.17
CA GLY A 86 -7.80 24.46 38.49
C GLY A 86 -7.91 25.99 38.46
N VAL A 87 -7.41 26.66 37.41
CA VAL A 87 -7.61 28.11 37.22
C VAL A 87 -9.07 28.42 36.91
N GLY A 88 -9.69 27.67 36.01
CA GLY A 88 -11.09 27.88 35.61
C GLY A 88 -12.12 27.65 36.73
N SER A 89 -11.77 26.86 37.75
CA SER A 89 -12.66 26.56 38.89
C SER A 89 -12.61 27.59 40.01
N VAL A 90 -11.66 28.55 40.01
CA VAL A 90 -11.58 29.59 41.05
C VAL A 90 -12.54 30.74 40.73
N PRO A 91 -13.47 31.10 41.64
CA PRO A 91 -14.32 32.26 41.44
C PRO A 91 -13.51 33.57 41.36
N ARG A 92 -13.73 34.37 40.31
CA ARG A 92 -12.98 35.61 40.01
C ARG A 92 -12.99 36.66 41.12
N TRP A 93 -14.01 36.67 41.98
CA TRP A 93 -14.07 37.59 43.11
C TRP A 93 -13.04 37.24 44.22
N ARG A 94 -12.47 36.04 44.21
CA ARG A 94 -11.38 35.63 45.12
C ARG A 94 -10.01 35.93 44.51
N TYR A 95 -9.70 37.21 44.37
CA TYR A 95 -8.50 37.71 43.69
C TYR A 95 -7.18 37.03 44.11
N VAL A 96 -6.96 36.81 45.41
CA VAL A 96 -5.72 36.17 45.90
C VAL A 96 -5.64 34.69 45.50
N ALA A 97 -6.76 33.97 45.52
CA ALA A 97 -6.82 32.56 45.13
C ALA A 97 -6.60 32.42 43.62
N GLU A 98 -7.22 33.30 42.83
CA GLU A 98 -7.06 33.35 41.37
C GLU A 98 -5.60 33.62 40.99
N ARG A 99 -4.94 34.62 41.60
CA ARG A 99 -3.51 34.88 41.38
C ARG A 99 -2.63 33.70 41.75
N ARG A 100 -2.95 32.96 42.82
CA ARG A 100 -2.20 31.75 43.21
C ARG A 100 -2.38 30.63 42.18
N ALA A 101 -3.60 30.42 41.69
CA ALA A 101 -3.90 29.43 40.66
C ALA A 101 -3.20 29.77 39.33
N LEU A 102 -3.25 31.02 38.88
CA LEU A 102 -2.54 31.48 37.68
C LEU A 102 -1.02 31.31 37.79
N ARG A 103 -0.43 31.63 38.96
CA ARG A 103 0.99 31.38 39.21
C ARG A 103 1.33 29.88 39.22
N ALA A 104 0.45 29.04 39.75
CA ALA A 104 0.65 27.60 39.73
C ALA A 104 0.60 27.05 38.30
N TRP A 105 -0.39 27.47 37.51
CA TRP A 105 -0.48 27.14 36.09
C TRP A 105 0.75 27.62 35.30
N GLY A 106 1.20 28.85 35.52
CA GLY A 106 2.42 29.36 34.88
C GLY A 106 3.67 28.53 35.20
N ARG A 107 3.81 28.01 36.44
CA ARG A 107 4.91 27.10 36.79
C ARG A 107 4.80 25.75 36.09
N VAL A 108 3.59 25.19 35.99
CA VAL A 108 3.35 23.92 35.29
C VAL A 108 3.59 24.08 33.79
N ARG A 109 3.22 25.22 33.19
CA ARG A 109 3.53 25.53 31.79
C ARG A 109 5.03 25.52 31.51
N VAL A 110 5.84 26.21 32.32
CA VAL A 110 7.31 26.21 32.16
C VAL A 110 7.89 24.80 32.29
N ARG A 111 7.37 24.01 33.25
CA ARG A 111 7.78 22.61 33.41
C ARG A 111 7.39 21.76 32.21
N TYR A 112 6.18 21.93 31.68
CA TYR A 112 5.72 21.26 30.46
C TYR A 112 6.67 21.51 29.30
N GLU A 113 6.98 22.77 29.02
CA GLU A 113 7.90 23.15 27.94
C GLU A 113 9.29 22.51 28.14
N GLN A 114 9.80 22.54 29.38
CA GLN A 114 11.09 21.94 29.72
C GLN A 114 11.09 20.41 29.55
N THR A 115 10.12 19.72 30.11
CA THR A 115 10.01 18.25 30.06
C THR A 115 9.81 17.74 28.63
N VAL A 116 8.95 18.39 27.84
CA VAL A 116 8.75 18.01 26.42
C VAL A 116 10.04 18.16 25.64
N ARG A 117 10.79 19.26 25.86
CA ARG A 117 12.08 19.49 25.20
C ARG A 117 13.11 18.45 25.63
N GLU A 118 13.30 18.23 26.92
CA GLU A 118 14.28 17.27 27.46
C GLU A 118 13.98 15.84 27.00
N ALA A 119 12.71 15.42 27.05
CA ALA A 119 12.29 14.12 26.55
C ALA A 119 12.52 13.99 25.03
N GLY A 120 12.23 15.05 24.27
CA GLY A 120 12.46 15.10 22.83
C GLY A 120 13.94 15.00 22.46
N GLU A 121 14.81 15.71 23.19
CA GLU A 121 16.27 15.65 23.03
C GLU A 121 16.81 14.25 23.35
N ALA A 122 16.33 13.62 24.44
CA ALA A 122 16.71 12.27 24.81
C ALA A 122 16.25 11.21 23.78
N TYR A 123 15.07 11.39 23.18
CA TYR A 123 14.52 10.48 22.18
C TYR A 123 15.09 10.70 20.77
N GLN A 124 15.66 11.87 20.48
CA GLN A 124 16.13 12.26 19.16
C GLN A 124 17.07 11.23 18.50
N PRO A 125 18.07 10.65 19.18
CA PRO A 125 18.96 9.66 18.57
C PRO A 125 18.21 8.43 18.07
N VAL A 126 17.29 7.91 18.89
CA VAL A 126 16.46 6.75 18.53
C VAL A 126 15.51 7.08 17.39
N SER A 127 14.88 8.26 17.42
CA SER A 127 14.02 8.73 16.32
C SER A 127 14.76 8.76 14.98
N ARG A 128 16.00 9.25 14.95
CA ARG A 128 16.84 9.28 13.75
C ARG A 128 17.21 7.87 13.27
N GLU A 129 17.59 6.98 14.18
CA GLU A 129 17.89 5.58 13.83
C GLU A 129 16.69 4.88 13.18
N ILE A 130 15.50 5.02 13.78
CA ILE A 130 14.26 4.45 13.25
C ILE A 130 13.97 5.03 11.87
N TRP A 131 14.09 6.34 11.71
CA TRP A 131 13.89 7.02 10.42
C TRP A 131 14.84 6.46 9.35
N HIS A 132 16.13 6.31 9.66
CA HIS A 132 17.10 5.75 8.71
C HIS A 132 16.79 4.29 8.34
N ALA A 133 16.34 3.48 9.30
CA ALA A 133 15.97 2.09 9.05
C ALA A 133 14.75 1.98 8.12
N VAL A 134 13.74 2.83 8.32
CA VAL A 134 12.55 2.91 7.45
C VAL A 134 12.93 3.31 6.03
N TRP A 135 13.75 4.36 5.87
CA TRP A 135 14.15 4.82 4.54
C TRP A 135 15.02 3.81 3.80
N ALA A 136 15.89 3.09 4.50
CA ALA A 136 16.67 2.02 3.88
C ALA A 136 15.77 0.89 3.32
N GLU A 137 14.67 0.54 4.01
CA GLU A 137 13.70 -0.41 3.47
C GLU A 137 12.94 0.16 2.27
N HIS A 138 12.55 1.44 2.33
CA HIS A 138 11.88 2.11 1.22
C HIS A 138 12.78 2.15 -0.04
N ASP A 139 14.07 2.43 0.11
CA ASP A 139 15.03 2.45 -0.99
C ASP A 139 15.22 1.04 -1.59
N ARG A 140 15.36 0.01 -0.74
CA ARG A 140 15.43 -1.40 -1.21
C ARG A 140 14.17 -1.82 -1.95
N ALA A 141 13.00 -1.48 -1.44
CA ALA A 141 11.72 -1.76 -2.10
C ALA A 141 11.61 -1.01 -3.43
N GLY A 142 12.06 0.25 -3.47
CA GLY A 142 12.10 1.06 -4.69
C GLY A 142 13.04 0.49 -5.76
N LEU A 143 14.19 -0.07 -5.36
CA LEU A 143 15.10 -0.75 -6.29
C LEU A 143 14.47 -2.01 -6.88
N ARG A 144 13.89 -2.88 -6.05
CA ARG A 144 13.18 -4.10 -6.51
C ARG A 144 12.04 -3.75 -7.46
N ALA A 145 11.21 -2.77 -7.11
CA ALA A 145 10.11 -2.33 -7.96
C ALA A 145 10.59 -1.79 -9.32
N ARG A 146 11.79 -1.19 -9.39
CA ARG A 146 12.39 -0.74 -10.66
C ARG A 146 12.93 -1.90 -11.48
N GLU A 147 13.49 -2.92 -10.84
CA GLU A 147 13.93 -4.16 -11.49
C GLU A 147 12.72 -4.90 -12.07
N ASP A 148 11.69 -5.14 -11.25
CA ASP A 148 10.43 -5.76 -11.66
C ASP A 148 9.81 -5.00 -12.85
N ALA A 149 9.75 -3.66 -12.78
CA ALA A 149 9.22 -2.85 -13.88
C ALA A 149 10.04 -2.95 -15.17
N ARG A 150 11.36 -3.13 -15.08
CA ARG A 150 12.24 -3.36 -16.25
C ARG A 150 12.00 -4.75 -16.83
N GLU A 151 11.89 -5.77 -15.99
CA GLU A 151 11.58 -7.13 -16.41
C GLU A 151 10.21 -7.21 -17.08
N GLU A 152 9.18 -6.59 -16.50
CA GLU A 152 7.85 -6.49 -17.10
C GLU A 152 7.87 -5.76 -18.44
N ALA A 153 8.63 -4.66 -18.55
CA ALA A 153 8.77 -3.94 -19.82
C ALA A 153 9.47 -4.79 -20.89
N GLN A 154 10.49 -5.57 -20.54
CA GLN A 154 11.15 -6.51 -21.45
C GLN A 154 10.22 -7.66 -21.85
N ALA A 155 9.44 -8.20 -20.90
CA ALA A 155 8.44 -9.23 -21.19
C ALA A 155 7.38 -8.72 -22.16
N ARG A 156 6.88 -7.49 -21.98
CA ARG A 156 5.94 -6.84 -22.93
C ARG A 156 6.52 -6.67 -24.33
N ARG A 157 7.80 -6.32 -24.44
CA ARG A 157 8.47 -6.23 -25.75
C ARG A 157 8.55 -7.59 -26.44
N ARG A 158 8.97 -8.64 -25.72
CA ARG A 158 9.00 -10.01 -26.24
C ARG A 158 7.62 -10.52 -26.64
N ALA A 159 6.60 -10.20 -25.84
CA ALA A 159 5.20 -10.50 -26.17
C ALA A 159 4.74 -9.83 -27.46
N ALA A 160 5.05 -8.55 -27.65
CA ALA A 160 4.73 -7.82 -28.87
C ALA A 160 5.48 -8.40 -30.09
N GLU A 161 6.78 -8.71 -29.96
CA GLU A 161 7.56 -9.34 -31.03
C GLU A 161 7.01 -10.72 -31.42
N LEU A 162 6.61 -11.53 -30.44
CA LEU A 162 5.96 -12.83 -30.68
C LEU A 162 4.58 -12.69 -31.33
N ALA A 163 3.84 -11.63 -31.00
CA ALA A 163 2.53 -11.39 -31.57
C ALA A 163 2.58 -11.07 -33.06
N GLU A 164 3.60 -10.33 -33.50
CA GLU A 164 3.80 -9.94 -34.91
C GLU A 164 4.41 -11.07 -35.77
N ARG A 165 4.99 -12.11 -35.14
CA ARG A 165 5.65 -13.19 -35.87
C ARG A 165 4.64 -14.09 -36.61
N PRO A 166 4.79 -14.30 -37.92
CA PRO A 166 3.92 -15.18 -38.70
C PRO A 166 4.33 -16.65 -38.54
N ILE A 167 4.15 -17.19 -37.34
CA ILE A 167 4.56 -18.56 -36.97
C ILE A 167 3.37 -19.46 -36.62
N TRP A 168 2.16 -18.90 -36.55
CA TRP A 168 0.98 -19.62 -36.13
C TRP A 168 0.19 -20.17 -37.32
N GLY A 169 -0.42 -21.32 -37.12
CA GLY A 169 -1.32 -21.96 -38.07
C GLY A 169 -2.45 -22.67 -37.34
N TRP A 170 -3.52 -22.97 -38.07
CA TRP A 170 -4.62 -23.75 -37.53
C TRP A 170 -5.14 -24.77 -38.54
N SER A 171 -5.79 -25.80 -38.04
CA SER A 171 -6.52 -26.78 -38.83
C SER A 171 -7.88 -27.03 -38.20
N VAL A 172 -8.93 -27.09 -39.02
CA VAL A 172 -10.29 -27.34 -38.54
C VAL A 172 -10.68 -28.77 -38.87
N VAL A 173 -11.04 -29.52 -37.84
CA VAL A 173 -11.59 -30.87 -37.98
C VAL A 173 -13.07 -30.81 -37.66
N THR A 174 -13.91 -31.00 -38.68
CA THR A 174 -15.37 -31.05 -38.54
C THR A 174 -15.83 -32.51 -38.42
N ARG A 175 -16.52 -32.85 -37.32
CA ARG A 175 -17.14 -34.17 -37.11
C ARG A 175 -18.62 -34.02 -36.83
N LYS A 176 -19.47 -34.38 -37.81
CA LYS A 176 -20.95 -34.48 -37.76
C LYS A 176 -21.71 -33.28 -37.15
N LYS A 177 -21.54 -33.00 -35.86
CA LYS A 177 -22.25 -31.95 -35.10
C LYS A 177 -21.33 -30.94 -34.40
N TRP A 178 -20.01 -31.11 -34.46
CA TRP A 178 -19.08 -30.19 -33.82
C TRP A 178 -17.81 -30.00 -34.67
N SER A 179 -17.22 -28.83 -34.52
CA SER A 179 -15.99 -28.38 -35.14
C SER A 179 -14.93 -28.15 -34.06
N THR A 180 -13.71 -28.61 -34.30
CA THR A 180 -12.58 -28.30 -33.40
C THR A 180 -11.45 -27.72 -34.22
N ALA A 181 -11.01 -26.53 -33.81
CA ALA A 181 -9.84 -25.87 -34.36
C ALA A 181 -8.60 -26.27 -33.54
N TYR A 182 -7.66 -26.91 -34.21
CA TYR A 182 -6.37 -27.28 -33.67
C TYR A 182 -5.36 -26.20 -34.06
N VAL A 183 -4.83 -25.48 -33.08
CA VAL A 183 -3.88 -24.38 -33.26
C VAL A 183 -2.47 -24.87 -32.97
N PHE A 184 -1.54 -24.57 -33.87
CA PHE A 184 -0.16 -25.01 -33.78
C PHE A 184 0.82 -23.92 -34.23
N ARG A 185 2.09 -24.11 -33.90
CA ARG A 185 3.21 -23.32 -34.41
C ARG A 185 3.96 -24.09 -35.50
N HIS A 186 4.37 -23.39 -36.55
CA HIS A 186 5.11 -23.99 -37.67
C HIS A 186 6.60 -24.19 -37.37
N ASP A 187 7.16 -23.45 -36.41
CA ASP A 187 8.56 -23.53 -35.98
C ASP A 187 8.82 -24.58 -34.89
N VAL A 188 7.77 -25.24 -34.39
CA VAL A 188 7.85 -26.30 -33.38
C VAL A 188 7.47 -27.64 -34.01
N PRO A 189 8.37 -28.65 -33.96
CA PRO A 189 8.03 -29.97 -34.47
C PRO A 189 6.93 -30.60 -33.61
N HIS A 190 5.89 -31.11 -34.27
CA HIS A 190 4.88 -31.91 -33.59
C HIS A 190 5.39 -33.33 -33.35
N SER A 191 4.97 -33.97 -32.26
CA SER A 191 5.38 -35.34 -31.92
C SER A 191 4.86 -36.41 -32.89
N ASP A 192 3.89 -36.09 -33.75
CA ASP A 192 3.33 -37.00 -34.76
C ASP A 192 3.67 -36.50 -36.19
N GLU A 193 4.56 -37.23 -36.87
CA GLU A 193 5.02 -36.94 -38.23
C GLU A 193 3.89 -36.88 -39.28
N ARG A 194 2.78 -37.61 -39.06
CA ARG A 194 1.63 -37.61 -39.99
C ARG A 194 0.86 -36.29 -39.97
N VAL A 195 0.86 -35.62 -38.82
CA VAL A 195 0.22 -34.32 -38.62
C VAL A 195 1.13 -33.22 -39.18
N SER A 196 2.45 -33.38 -39.11
CA SER A 196 3.42 -32.43 -39.67
C SER A 196 3.28 -32.21 -41.17
N ALA A 197 2.99 -33.26 -41.95
CA ALA A 197 2.75 -33.13 -43.40
C ALA A 197 1.46 -32.36 -43.73
N THR A 198 0.41 -32.48 -42.92
CA THR A 198 -0.85 -31.73 -43.10
C THR A 198 -0.76 -30.27 -42.65
N ARG A 199 0.30 -29.90 -41.92
CA ARG A 199 0.56 -28.54 -41.42
C ARG A 199 1.31 -27.67 -42.44
N GLN A 200 2.18 -28.24 -43.28
CA GLN A 200 3.02 -27.49 -44.23
C GLN A 200 2.22 -26.69 -45.28
N ASP A 201 1.02 -27.12 -45.63
CA ASP A 201 0.13 -26.44 -46.59
C ASP A 201 -0.79 -25.38 -45.94
N ARG A 202 -0.62 -25.10 -44.63
CA ARG A 202 -1.48 -24.17 -43.87
C ARG A 202 -0.87 -22.78 -43.79
N PRO A 203 -1.71 -21.72 -43.73
CA PRO A 203 -1.21 -20.35 -43.67
C PRO A 203 -0.37 -20.13 -42.41
N CYS A 204 0.70 -19.35 -42.56
CA CYS A 204 1.53 -18.82 -41.48
C CYS A 204 1.05 -17.40 -41.18
N VAL A 205 0.40 -17.21 -40.03
CA VAL A 205 -0.21 -15.94 -39.64
C VAL A 205 0.34 -15.45 -38.31
N ASN A 206 0.22 -14.14 -38.07
CA ASN A 206 0.54 -13.54 -36.77
C ASN A 206 -0.60 -13.79 -35.75
N LEU A 207 -0.38 -13.49 -34.46
CA LEU A 207 -1.38 -13.75 -33.42
C LEU A 207 -2.70 -12.96 -33.63
N PRO A 208 -2.68 -11.67 -34.02
CA PRO A 208 -3.90 -10.93 -34.33
C PRO A 208 -4.72 -11.54 -35.49
N GLU A 209 -4.06 -11.93 -36.58
CA GLU A 209 -4.69 -12.58 -37.74
C GLU A 209 -5.24 -13.96 -37.38
N LEU A 210 -4.50 -14.74 -36.58
CA LEU A 210 -4.96 -16.02 -36.05
C LEU A 210 -6.24 -15.83 -35.21
N ARG A 211 -6.26 -14.84 -34.32
CA ARG A 211 -7.45 -14.50 -33.52
C ARG A 211 -8.64 -14.17 -34.42
N GLN A 212 -8.44 -13.33 -35.44
CA GLN A 212 -9.51 -12.95 -36.36
C GLN A 212 -10.03 -14.17 -37.15
N ALA A 213 -9.14 -14.99 -37.69
CA ALA A 213 -9.51 -16.19 -38.43
C ALA A 213 -10.28 -17.21 -37.57
N LEU A 214 -9.85 -17.43 -36.33
CA LEU A 214 -10.54 -18.32 -35.39
C LEU A 214 -11.90 -17.76 -34.95
N ARG A 215 -12.03 -16.43 -34.84
CA ARG A 215 -13.32 -15.78 -34.62
C ARG A 215 -14.26 -15.99 -35.80
N ASP A 216 -13.80 -15.71 -37.02
CA ASP A 216 -14.63 -15.83 -38.23
C ASP A 216 -15.10 -17.28 -38.47
N LEU A 217 -14.28 -18.26 -38.08
CA LEU A 217 -14.60 -19.69 -38.20
C LEU A 217 -15.56 -20.20 -37.13
N HIS A 218 -15.70 -19.50 -35.99
CA HIS A 218 -16.54 -19.88 -34.85
C HIS A 218 -16.51 -21.38 -34.49
N PRO A 219 -15.32 -21.97 -34.19
CA PRO A 219 -15.25 -23.38 -33.83
C PRO A 219 -15.89 -23.67 -32.46
N ASP A 220 -16.53 -24.83 -32.31
CA ASP A 220 -17.15 -25.23 -31.03
C ASP A 220 -16.12 -25.47 -29.93
N ARG A 221 -14.89 -25.85 -30.30
CA ARG A 221 -13.76 -26.08 -29.39
C ARG A 221 -12.45 -25.63 -30.00
N LEU A 222 -11.57 -25.11 -29.16
CA LEU A 222 -10.18 -24.78 -29.48
C LEU A 222 -9.25 -25.74 -28.76
N HIS A 223 -8.29 -26.28 -29.51
CA HIS A 223 -7.22 -27.08 -28.95
C HIS A 223 -5.89 -26.48 -29.35
N TRP A 224 -5.16 -25.99 -28.37
CA TRP A 224 -3.81 -25.46 -28.54
C TRP A 224 -2.81 -26.60 -28.39
N ASP A 225 -1.87 -26.71 -29.31
CA ASP A 225 -0.78 -27.68 -29.22
C ASP A 225 0.11 -27.38 -28.00
N ASP A 226 0.17 -28.31 -27.04
CA ASP A 226 0.90 -28.14 -25.78
C ASP A 226 2.39 -27.84 -26.03
N ALA A 227 2.99 -28.42 -27.08
CA ALA A 227 4.37 -28.14 -27.44
C ALA A 227 4.56 -26.70 -27.96
N ALA A 228 3.58 -26.18 -28.70
CA ALA A 228 3.59 -24.81 -29.19
C ALA A 228 3.39 -23.80 -28.04
N LEU A 229 2.53 -24.13 -27.07
CA LEU A 229 2.36 -23.32 -25.85
C LEU A 229 3.64 -23.30 -25.01
N ALA A 230 4.23 -24.46 -24.73
CA ALA A 230 5.45 -24.57 -23.94
C ALA A 230 6.64 -23.83 -24.58
N GLU A 231 6.77 -23.90 -25.91
CA GLU A 231 7.77 -23.12 -26.65
C GLU A 231 7.54 -21.61 -26.48
N THR A 232 6.28 -21.17 -26.62
CA THR A 232 5.93 -19.75 -26.51
C THR A 232 6.19 -19.22 -25.11
N GLU A 233 5.87 -19.98 -24.07
CA GLU A 233 6.16 -19.62 -22.68
C GLU A 233 7.68 -19.59 -22.39
N ARG A 234 8.46 -20.46 -23.04
CA ARG A 234 9.92 -20.41 -22.95
C ARG A 234 10.48 -19.11 -23.54
N GLU A 235 9.98 -18.68 -24.71
CA GLU A 235 10.42 -17.44 -25.36
C GLU A 235 9.98 -16.17 -24.58
N LEU A 236 8.78 -16.23 -23.99
CA LEU A 236 8.28 -15.20 -23.07
C LEU A 236 9.07 -15.12 -21.76
N GLY A 237 9.92 -16.13 -21.47
CA GLY A 237 10.84 -16.20 -20.34
C GLY A 237 10.18 -15.95 -18.99
N GLY A 238 9.19 -16.78 -18.67
CA GLY A 238 8.52 -16.80 -17.37
C GLY A 238 7.15 -16.12 -17.32
N VAL A 239 6.75 -15.42 -18.40
CA VAL A 239 5.36 -14.93 -18.55
C VAL A 239 4.52 -15.99 -19.26
N SER A 240 3.37 -16.34 -18.67
CA SER A 240 2.46 -17.31 -19.27
C SER A 240 1.86 -16.79 -20.58
N PHE A 241 1.57 -17.71 -21.50
CA PHE A 241 0.90 -17.37 -22.76
C PHE A 241 -0.47 -16.73 -22.51
N GLU A 242 -1.19 -17.19 -21.48
CA GLU A 242 -2.48 -16.62 -21.06
C GLU A 242 -2.35 -15.14 -20.68
N ARG A 243 -1.33 -14.78 -19.88
CA ARG A 243 -1.09 -13.39 -19.48
C ARG A 243 -0.75 -12.53 -20.70
N CYS A 244 0.09 -13.04 -21.61
CA CYS A 244 0.41 -12.39 -22.87
C CYS A 244 -0.83 -12.14 -23.73
N TRP A 245 -1.65 -13.16 -23.96
CA TRP A 245 -2.89 -13.06 -24.74
C TRP A 245 -3.87 -12.06 -24.12
N ARG A 246 -4.02 -12.09 -22.79
CA ARG A 246 -4.89 -11.15 -22.06
C ARG A 246 -4.38 -9.71 -22.16
N GLU A 247 -3.07 -9.49 -22.07
CA GLU A 247 -2.47 -8.15 -22.21
C GLU A 247 -2.65 -7.59 -23.63
N LEU A 248 -2.60 -8.43 -24.67
CA LEU A 248 -2.75 -8.03 -26.07
C LEU A 248 -4.21 -7.86 -26.50
N PHE A 249 -5.11 -8.73 -26.06
CA PHE A 249 -6.47 -8.82 -26.59
C PHE A 249 -7.59 -8.62 -25.56
N GLY A 250 -7.27 -8.59 -24.25
CA GLY A 250 -8.27 -8.43 -23.18
C GLY A 250 -9.22 -9.62 -23.01
N GLU A 251 -8.83 -10.79 -23.53
CA GLU A 251 -9.68 -11.97 -23.65
C GLU A 251 -8.99 -13.21 -23.09
N ASP A 252 -9.76 -14.27 -22.87
CA ASP A 252 -9.23 -15.61 -22.68
C ASP A 252 -8.88 -16.25 -24.05
N HIS A 253 -7.68 -16.78 -24.19
CA HIS A 253 -7.22 -17.48 -25.41
C HIS A 253 -7.98 -18.77 -25.73
N ALA A 254 -8.62 -19.40 -24.73
CA ALA A 254 -9.35 -20.66 -24.92
C ALA A 254 -10.82 -20.45 -25.31
N THR A 255 -11.40 -19.31 -24.96
CA THR A 255 -12.84 -19.04 -25.14
C THR A 255 -13.15 -17.74 -25.88
N PHE A 256 -12.14 -16.90 -26.13
CA PHE A 256 -12.27 -15.53 -26.64
C PHE A 256 -13.23 -14.64 -25.84
N THR A 257 -13.54 -15.04 -24.60
CA THR A 257 -14.40 -14.29 -23.70
C THR A 257 -13.64 -13.09 -23.15
N SER A 258 -14.22 -11.89 -23.22
CA SER A 258 -13.62 -10.71 -22.62
C SER A 258 -13.52 -10.88 -21.11
N LEU A 259 -12.34 -10.63 -20.56
CA LEU A 259 -12.08 -10.71 -19.12
C LEU A 259 -12.08 -9.30 -18.52
N PRO A 260 -12.48 -9.13 -17.25
CA PRO A 260 -12.32 -7.85 -16.57
C PRO A 260 -10.84 -7.44 -16.60
N PRO A 261 -10.53 -6.13 -16.74
CA PRO A 261 -9.15 -5.67 -16.77
C PRO A 261 -8.42 -6.15 -15.50
N PRO A 262 -7.14 -6.56 -15.61
CA PRO A 262 -6.39 -6.95 -14.43
C PRO A 262 -6.40 -5.78 -13.45
N SER A 263 -6.80 -6.06 -12.20
CA SER A 263 -6.74 -5.07 -11.13
C SER A 263 -5.36 -4.43 -11.15
N PRO A 264 -5.25 -3.09 -11.20
CA PRO A 264 -3.95 -2.45 -11.15
C PRO A 264 -3.20 -3.01 -9.93
N PRO A 265 -1.87 -3.24 -10.03
CA PRO A 265 -1.11 -3.60 -8.85
C PRO A 265 -1.47 -2.57 -7.80
N THR A 266 -1.91 -3.03 -6.63
CA THR A 266 -2.34 -2.19 -5.52
C THR A 266 -1.16 -1.29 -5.17
N ARG A 267 -1.07 -0.15 -5.84
CA ARG A 267 -0.22 0.96 -5.47
C ARG A 267 -0.76 1.35 -4.12
N ARG A 268 -0.06 0.93 -3.07
CA ARG A 268 -0.28 1.49 -1.73
C ARG A 268 -0.32 3.00 -1.93
N PRO A 269 -1.33 3.70 -1.39
CA PRO A 269 -1.31 5.14 -1.35
C PRO A 269 0.01 5.53 -0.69
N THR A 270 0.90 6.14 -1.46
CA THR A 270 2.04 6.82 -0.88
C THR A 270 1.46 8.12 -0.33
N ASP A 271 0.94 8.04 0.90
CA ASP A 271 0.44 9.18 1.66
C ASP A 271 1.63 10.07 2.05
N ARG A 272 2.08 10.86 1.07
CA ARG A 272 2.82 12.09 1.29
C ARG A 272 2.24 13.19 0.42
N GLY A 273 1.14 13.73 0.92
CA GLY A 273 0.57 14.97 0.43
C GLY A 273 -0.69 15.31 1.21
N ASN A 274 -0.55 15.99 2.35
CA ASN A 274 -1.60 16.94 2.74
C ASN A 274 -1.44 18.16 1.81
N PRO A 275 -2.54 18.76 1.32
CA PRO A 275 -3.53 19.33 2.23
C PRO A 275 -5.01 19.28 1.76
N SER A 276 -5.91 19.43 2.74
CA SER A 276 -7.17 20.19 2.67
C SER A 276 -8.11 20.07 1.45
N GLY A 277 -9.35 19.62 1.72
CA GLY A 277 -10.55 20.22 1.14
C GLY A 277 -11.41 19.34 0.24
N GLY A 278 -12.65 19.06 0.70
CA GLY A 278 -13.80 19.03 -0.20
C GLY A 278 -14.44 17.67 -0.50
N SER A 279 -15.43 17.33 0.32
CA SER A 279 -16.77 16.86 -0.07
C SER A 279 -16.93 15.72 -1.10
N ALA A 280 -17.31 14.55 -0.60
CA ALA A 280 -18.44 13.80 -1.15
C ALA A 280 -19.17 13.07 -0.01
N THR A 281 -20.28 13.68 0.38
CA THR A 281 -21.32 13.17 1.27
C THR A 281 -22.19 12.12 0.56
N SER A 282 -22.52 11.02 1.24
CA SER A 282 -23.78 10.31 1.01
C SER A 282 -24.25 9.59 2.29
N GLY A 283 -25.24 10.20 2.95
CA GLY A 283 -26.26 9.67 3.89
C GLY A 283 -25.80 8.88 5.13
N THR A 284 -26.39 9.00 6.33
CA THR A 284 -27.66 9.63 6.75
C THR A 284 -27.74 9.62 8.28
N GLY A 285 -28.27 10.69 8.89
CA GLY A 285 -28.76 10.77 10.30
C GLY A 285 -27.78 11.52 11.23
N GLY A 286 -27.95 12.81 11.50
CA GLY A 286 -28.90 13.39 12.48
C GLY A 286 -28.24 13.35 13.87
N TYR A 287 -27.80 14.44 14.51
CA TYR A 287 -28.52 15.64 14.93
C TYR A 287 -27.58 16.87 14.96
N GLY A 288 -28.10 18.04 14.56
CA GLY A 288 -27.42 19.32 14.73
C GLY A 288 -28.41 20.42 15.11
N SER A 289 -28.18 21.04 16.26
CA SER A 289 -28.31 22.49 16.51
C SER A 289 -27.43 22.77 17.74
N GLY A 290 -26.34 23.52 17.70
CA GLY A 290 -26.05 24.68 16.86
C GLY A 290 -26.33 25.97 17.63
N PHE A 291 -25.63 26.19 18.75
CA PHE A 291 -25.55 27.51 19.38
C PHE A 291 -24.66 28.41 18.50
N SER A 292 -25.24 29.49 17.98
CA SER A 292 -24.50 30.57 17.32
C SER A 292 -24.06 31.60 18.35
N SER A 293 -22.78 32.00 18.28
CA SER A 293 -22.29 33.21 18.91
C SER A 293 -22.74 34.43 18.09
N GLY A 294 -23.07 35.52 18.77
CA GLY A 294 -23.48 36.78 18.15
C GLY A 294 -23.43 37.93 19.14
N GLY A 295 -22.29 38.63 19.15
CA GLY A 295 -22.02 40.00 19.60
C GLY A 295 -22.96 40.72 20.56
N SER A 296 -22.46 41.00 21.76
CA SER A 296 -22.91 42.14 22.57
C SER A 296 -22.06 43.37 22.23
N GLY A 297 -22.60 44.23 21.38
CA GLY A 297 -22.22 45.64 21.25
C GLY A 297 -23.10 46.48 22.18
N GLY A 298 -22.49 47.44 22.88
CA GLY A 298 -23.13 48.28 23.89
C GLY A 298 -24.06 49.36 23.35
N GLY A 299 -24.78 49.98 24.28
CA GLY A 299 -25.55 51.20 24.04
C GLY A 299 -26.43 51.57 25.23
N TYR A 300 -26.02 52.66 25.89
CA TYR A 300 -26.73 53.52 26.86
C TYR A 300 -27.02 52.96 28.27
#